data_AF-A0A8X7XSI8-F1
#
_entry.id   AF-A0A8X7XSI8-F1
#
_cell.length_a   1.000
_cell.length_b   1.000
_cell.length_c   1.000
_cell.angle_alpha   90.00
_cell.angle_beta   90.00
_cell.angle_gamma   90.00
#
_symmetry.space_group_name_H-M   'P 1'
#
loop_
_entity.id
_entity.type
_entity.pdbx_description
1 polymer ?
#
loop_
_entity_poly.entity_id
_entity_poly.type
_entity_poly.pdbx_seq_one_letter_code
_entity_poly.pdbx_strand_id
1 'polypeptide(L)'
;MSGFFRDTLRGREQGVVMQSVEISDCDDVEVYLETLVLMYSHDLKRRLMDEDVSRVLALLKVSADIMFETGIESCLEAIPWSEDEEEKVVTQLSQLQLCDLAAEVLQRDHPWKIWSKEMKGTGDGEEKSLVWFSRVAGL
;
A
#
# COMPACT_ATOMS: atom_id res chain seq x y z
N MET A 1 14.38 -2.35 0.38
CA MET A 1 14.80 -2.84 1.72
C MET A 1 14.15 -1.94 2.76
N SER A 2 13.48 -2.50 3.77
CA SER A 2 12.64 -1.73 4.69
C SER A 2 13.46 -0.76 5.57
N GLY A 3 12.87 0.39 5.90
CA GLY A 3 13.44 1.39 6.81
C GLY A 3 13.65 0.84 8.22
N PHE A 4 12.69 0.07 8.74
CA PHE A 4 12.76 -0.52 10.08
C PHE A 4 14.03 -1.35 10.26
N PHE A 5 14.26 -2.34 9.39
CA PHE A 5 15.45 -3.18 9.50
C PHE A 5 16.74 -2.40 9.29
N ARG A 6 16.72 -1.38 8.42
CA ARG A 6 17.88 -0.52 8.18
C ARG A 6 18.27 0.23 9.44
N ASP A 7 17.30 0.79 10.16
CA ASP A 7 17.53 1.53 11.39
C ASP A 7 17.93 0.61 12.54
N THR A 8 17.26 -0.54 12.69
CA THR A 8 17.63 -1.56 13.68
C THR A 8 19.06 -2.07 13.46
N LEU A 9 19.45 -2.34 12.21
CA LEU A 9 20.79 -2.82 11.89
C LEU A 9 21.87 -1.73 12.01
N ARG A 10 21.52 -0.46 11.83
CA ARG A 10 22.46 0.66 11.97
C ARG A 10 22.79 0.98 13.44
N GLY A 11 21.87 0.71 14.37
CA GLY A 11 22.15 0.74 15.81
C GLY A 11 23.30 -0.18 16.25
N ARG A 12 23.67 -1.16 15.41
CA ARG A 12 24.77 -2.11 15.60
C ARG A 12 26.16 -1.45 15.52
N GLU A 13 26.30 -0.30 14.88
CA GLU A 13 27.58 0.42 14.77
C GLU A 13 28.06 1.01 16.11
N GLN A 14 27.22 0.98 17.16
CA GLN A 14 27.55 1.45 18.52
C GLN A 14 28.01 0.34 19.48
N GLY A 15 28.30 -0.87 18.99
CA GLY A 15 29.00 -1.92 19.76
C GLY A 15 28.12 -2.97 20.45
N VAL A 16 26.79 -2.93 20.26
CA VAL A 16 25.89 -4.01 20.68
C VAL A 16 25.51 -4.84 19.45
N VAL A 17 25.93 -6.10 19.41
CA VAL A 17 25.53 -7.04 18.36
C VAL A 17 24.15 -7.60 18.70
N MET A 18 23.10 -6.94 18.24
CA MET A 18 21.75 -7.50 18.28
C MET A 18 21.68 -8.62 17.22
N GLN A 19 21.65 -9.89 17.65
CA GLN A 19 21.55 -11.05 16.75
C GLN A 19 20.11 -11.41 16.36
N SER A 20 19.13 -10.75 16.99
CA SER A 20 17.70 -10.98 16.80
C SER A 20 16.96 -9.65 16.79
N VAL A 21 15.92 -9.57 15.97
CA VAL A 21 14.96 -8.45 15.96
C VAL A 21 13.62 -9.01 16.42
N GLU A 22 13.03 -8.38 17.44
CA GLU A 22 11.72 -8.74 17.96
C GLU A 22 10.65 -7.85 17.31
N ILE A 23 9.50 -8.45 16.99
CA ILE A 23 8.34 -7.75 16.43
C ILE A 23 7.22 -7.92 17.46
N SER A 24 7.01 -6.88 18.25
CA SER A 24 6.11 -6.94 19.42
C SER A 24 4.62 -6.85 19.07
N ASP A 25 4.28 -6.22 17.93
CA ASP A 25 2.89 -5.97 17.49
C ASP A 25 2.54 -6.78 16.22
N CYS A 26 2.88 -8.07 16.21
CA CYS A 26 2.55 -8.97 15.09
C CYS A 26 1.18 -9.62 15.29
N ASP A 27 0.15 -9.05 14.66
CA ASP A 27 -1.22 -9.59 14.71
C ASP A 27 -1.37 -10.90 13.90
N ASP A 28 -0.66 -11.00 12.77
CA ASP A 28 -0.72 -12.13 11.85
C ASP A 28 0.68 -12.47 11.33
N VAL A 29 1.20 -13.61 11.80
CA VAL A 29 2.54 -14.10 11.45
C VAL A 29 2.62 -14.51 9.98
N GLU A 30 1.53 -15.02 9.39
CA GLU A 30 1.51 -15.45 7.99
C GLU A 30 1.59 -14.24 7.05
N VAL A 31 0.85 -13.17 7.35
CA VAL A 31 0.95 -11.89 6.61
C VAL A 31 2.36 -11.29 6.76
N TYR A 32 2.94 -11.38 7.96
CA TYR A 32 4.28 -10.85 8.22
C TYR A 32 5.34 -11.59 7.41
N LEU A 33 5.33 -12.92 7.46
CA LEU A 33 6.23 -13.76 6.70
C LEU A 33 6.05 -13.54 5.19
N GLU A 34 4.82 -13.42 4.71
CA GLU A 34 4.59 -13.11 3.30
C GLU A 34 5.17 -11.74 2.92
N THR A 35 5.02 -10.73 3.76
CA THR A 35 5.62 -9.41 3.53
C THR A 35 7.15 -9.51 3.44
N LEU A 36 7.79 -10.32 4.28
CA LEU A 36 9.22 -10.58 4.16
C LEU A 36 9.57 -11.25 2.81
N VAL A 37 8.75 -12.20 2.34
CA VAL A 37 8.97 -12.81 1.02
C VAL A 37 8.76 -11.78 -0.11
N LEU A 38 7.79 -10.88 0.03
CA LEU A 38 7.56 -9.78 -0.90
C LEU A 38 8.79 -8.87 -1.00
N MET A 39 9.47 -8.56 0.11
CA MET A 39 10.69 -7.75 0.10
C MET A 39 11.83 -8.29 -0.79
N TYR A 40 11.84 -9.59 -1.09
CA TYR A 40 12.79 -10.23 -1.99
C TYR A 40 12.20 -10.62 -3.35
N SER A 41 10.94 -10.28 -3.59
CA SER A 41 10.25 -10.57 -4.85
C SER A 41 10.68 -9.60 -5.94
N HIS A 42 10.96 -10.12 -7.14
CA HIS A 42 11.39 -9.30 -8.29
C HIS A 42 10.22 -8.56 -8.96
N ASP A 43 8.98 -9.01 -8.75
CA ASP A 43 7.78 -8.43 -9.36
C ASP A 43 6.63 -8.45 -8.34
N LEU A 44 6.56 -7.40 -7.53
CA LEU A 44 5.57 -7.22 -6.47
C LEU A 44 4.16 -7.05 -7.04
N LYS A 45 4.04 -6.21 -8.06
CA LYS A 45 2.77 -5.88 -8.69
C LYS A 45 2.09 -7.16 -9.20
N ARG A 46 2.83 -8.00 -9.91
CA ARG A 46 2.29 -9.29 -10.38
C ARG A 46 1.83 -10.21 -9.26
N ARG A 47 2.53 -10.21 -8.12
CA ARG A 47 2.12 -11.02 -6.97
C ARG A 47 0.85 -10.52 -6.31
N LEU A 48 0.60 -9.21 -6.34
CA LEU A 48 -0.55 -8.59 -5.68
C LEU A 48 -1.80 -8.52 -6.57
N MET A 49 -1.65 -8.57 -7.91
CA MET A 49 -2.78 -8.46 -8.85
C MET A 49 -3.85 -9.56 -8.69
N ASP A 50 -3.48 -10.75 -8.21
CA ASP A 50 -4.41 -11.89 -8.07
C ASP A 50 -4.94 -12.05 -6.62
N GLU A 51 -4.53 -11.17 -5.71
CA GLU A 51 -4.93 -11.22 -4.30
C GLU A 51 -6.24 -10.47 -4.05
N ASP A 52 -7.03 -10.93 -3.07
CA ASP A 52 -8.24 -10.22 -2.66
C ASP A 52 -7.90 -8.95 -1.85
N VAL A 53 -8.85 -8.01 -1.81
CA VAL A 53 -8.63 -6.72 -1.13
C VAL A 53 -8.29 -6.88 0.35
N SER A 54 -8.88 -7.85 1.05
CA SER A 54 -8.56 -8.08 2.46
C SER A 54 -7.10 -8.51 2.61
N ARG A 55 -6.61 -9.35 1.68
CA ARG A 55 -5.21 -9.78 1.67
C ARG A 55 -4.26 -8.64 1.35
N VAL A 56 -4.54 -7.85 0.31
CA VAL A 56 -3.74 -6.67 -0.05
C VAL A 56 -3.67 -5.68 1.11
N LEU A 57 -4.80 -5.44 1.79
CA LEU A 57 -4.86 -4.57 2.96
C LEU A 57 -4.08 -5.10 4.17
N ALA A 58 -4.08 -6.41 4.40
CA ALA A 58 -3.25 -7.00 5.45
C ALA A 58 -1.75 -6.82 5.15
N LEU A 59 -1.34 -7.04 3.90
CA LEU A 59 0.04 -6.84 3.44
C LEU A 59 0.45 -5.35 3.48
N LEU A 60 -0.47 -4.44 3.15
CA LEU A 60 -0.26 -2.99 3.25
C LEU A 60 0.02 -2.56 4.69
N LYS A 61 -0.75 -3.08 5.66
CA LYS A 61 -0.54 -2.78 7.09
C LYS A 61 0.88 -3.16 7.52
N VAL A 62 1.29 -4.41 7.29
CA VAL A 62 2.64 -4.85 7.68
C VAL A 62 3.71 -4.08 6.91
N SER A 63 3.49 -3.78 5.63
CA SER A 63 4.41 -2.97 4.83
C SER A 63 4.60 -1.58 5.42
N ALA A 64 3.54 -0.96 5.95
CA ALA A 64 3.62 0.30 6.67
C ALA A 64 4.39 0.16 8.00
N ASP A 65 4.08 -0.86 8.79
CA ASP A 65 4.70 -1.10 10.10
C ASP A 65 6.22 -1.30 10.01
N ILE A 66 6.69 -1.97 8.96
CA ILE A 66 8.13 -2.19 8.73
C ILE A 66 8.77 -1.09 7.86
N MET A 67 8.03 -0.05 7.46
CA MET A 67 8.49 0.99 6.54
C MET A 67 9.06 0.38 5.24
N PHE A 68 8.28 -0.45 4.56
CA PHE A 68 8.61 -1.02 3.25
C PHE A 68 7.89 -0.25 2.14
N GLU A 69 8.48 0.88 1.74
CA GLU A 69 7.84 1.86 0.86
C GLU A 69 7.43 1.28 -0.51
N THR A 70 8.32 0.48 -1.12
CA THR A 70 7.99 -0.20 -2.39
C THR A 70 6.80 -1.15 -2.26
N GLY A 71 6.65 -1.80 -1.10
CA GLY A 71 5.49 -2.64 -0.79
C GLY A 71 4.21 -1.82 -0.63
N ILE A 72 4.30 -0.69 0.06
CA ILE A 72 3.17 0.25 0.22
C ILE A 72 2.70 0.73 -1.15
N GLU A 73 3.60 1.24 -2.00
CA GLU A 73 3.28 1.66 -3.36
C GLU A 73 2.65 0.51 -4.18
N SER A 74 3.24 -0.69 -4.13
CA SER A 74 2.74 -1.83 -4.91
C SER A 74 1.35 -2.30 -4.46
N CYS A 75 1.04 -2.22 -3.16
CA CYS A 75 -0.30 -2.56 -2.65
C CYS A 75 -1.35 -1.53 -3.10
N LEU A 76 -0.98 -0.26 -3.15
CA LEU A 76 -1.83 0.83 -3.64
C LEU A 76 -2.03 0.78 -5.17
N GLU A 77 -1.12 0.14 -5.90
CA GLU A 77 -1.23 -0.03 -7.34
C GLU A 77 -2.00 -1.30 -7.77
N ALA A 78 -2.47 -2.13 -6.84
CA ALA A 78 -3.14 -3.41 -7.11
C ALA A 78 -4.60 -3.27 -7.66
N ILE A 79 -4.84 -2.25 -8.49
CA ILE A 79 -6.15 -1.77 -8.98
C ILE A 79 -6.75 -2.72 -10.05
N PRO A 80 -8.10 -2.89 -10.13
CA PRO A 80 -9.13 -1.95 -9.71
C PRO A 80 -10.08 -2.46 -8.64
N TRP A 81 -9.98 -1.84 -7.46
CA TRP A 81 -10.94 -2.03 -6.38
C TRP A 81 -12.34 -1.59 -6.81
N SER A 82 -13.35 -2.34 -6.40
CA SER A 82 -14.74 -1.94 -6.52
C SER A 82 -15.08 -0.80 -5.55
N GLU A 83 -16.21 -0.11 -5.78
CA GLU A 83 -16.69 0.98 -4.92
C GLU A 83 -16.83 0.56 -3.43
N ASP A 84 -17.27 -0.68 -3.18
CA ASP A 84 -17.38 -1.24 -1.82
C ASP A 84 -16.00 -1.50 -1.16
N GLU A 85 -14.99 -1.76 -1.97
CA GLU A 85 -13.61 -1.99 -1.52
C GLU A 85 -12.87 -0.67 -1.30
N GLU A 86 -13.15 0.35 -2.12
CA GLU A 86 -12.59 1.69 -1.99
C GLU A 86 -12.82 2.29 -0.60
N GLU A 87 -14.01 2.15 -0.01
CA GLU A 87 -14.28 2.67 1.34
C GLU A 87 -13.42 1.99 2.41
N LYS A 88 -13.18 0.68 2.28
CA LYS A 88 -12.30 -0.06 3.20
C LYS A 88 -10.86 0.41 3.05
N VAL A 89 -10.40 0.58 1.81
CA VAL A 89 -9.06 1.09 1.50
C VAL A 89 -8.87 2.49 2.09
N VAL A 90 -9.79 3.42 1.85
CA VAL A 90 -9.71 4.80 2.38
C VAL A 90 -9.68 4.81 3.91
N THR A 91 -10.55 4.01 4.54
CA THR A 91 -10.58 3.89 6.01
C THR A 91 -9.24 3.41 6.55
N GLN A 92 -8.65 2.41 5.91
CA GLN A 92 -7.37 1.86 6.33
C GLN A 92 -6.20 2.81 6.08
N LEU A 93 -6.17 3.51 4.94
CA LEU A 93 -5.17 4.53 4.65
C LEU A 93 -5.21 5.68 5.67
N SER A 94 -6.42 6.06 6.10
CA SER A 94 -6.59 7.06 7.16
C SER A 94 -6.03 6.60 8.49
N GLN A 95 -6.28 5.32 8.86
CA GLN A 95 -5.75 4.72 10.09
C GLN A 95 -4.23 4.59 10.08
N LEU A 96 -3.65 4.30 8.91
CA LEU A 96 -2.20 4.17 8.71
C LEU A 96 -1.50 5.51 8.42
N GLN A 97 -2.25 6.62 8.29
CA GLN A 97 -1.74 7.94 7.93
C GLN A 97 -0.98 7.96 6.58
N LEU A 98 -1.49 7.23 5.59
CA LEU A 98 -0.88 7.07 4.27
C LEU A 98 -1.59 7.88 3.17
N CYS A 99 -2.54 8.77 3.51
CA CYS A 99 -3.35 9.50 2.53
C CYS A 99 -2.51 10.31 1.52
N ASP A 100 -1.47 11.03 1.99
CA ASP A 100 -0.59 11.82 1.12
C ASP A 100 0.17 10.95 0.11
N LEU A 101 0.77 9.85 0.61
CA LEU A 101 1.51 8.91 -0.24
C LEU A 101 0.57 8.22 -1.24
N ALA A 102 -0.63 7.84 -0.80
CA ALA A 102 -1.65 7.28 -1.69
C ALA A 102 -2.04 8.28 -2.77
N ALA A 103 -2.26 9.55 -2.43
CA ALA A 103 -2.57 10.58 -3.41
C ALA A 103 -1.45 10.75 -4.45
N GLU A 104 -0.18 10.66 -4.06
CA GLU A 104 0.96 10.72 -4.97
C GLU A 104 1.03 9.51 -5.93
N VAL A 105 0.92 8.29 -5.39
CA VAL A 105 0.95 7.05 -6.18
C VAL A 105 -0.21 7.00 -7.18
N LEU A 106 -1.41 7.33 -6.71
CA LEU A 106 -2.61 7.30 -7.55
C LEU A 106 -2.59 8.37 -8.64
N GLN A 107 -1.98 9.53 -8.39
CA GLN A 107 -1.75 10.54 -9.43
C GLN A 107 -0.73 10.10 -10.49
N ARG A 108 0.28 9.32 -10.10
CA ARG A 108 1.33 8.81 -10.99
C ARG A 108 0.80 7.71 -11.91
N ASP A 109 0.09 6.73 -11.36
CA ASP A 109 -0.23 5.48 -12.06
C ASP A 109 -1.64 5.45 -12.65
N HIS A 110 -2.53 6.34 -12.20
CA HIS A 110 -3.86 6.54 -12.79
C HIS A 110 -4.07 8.00 -13.20
N PRO A 111 -3.55 8.42 -14.37
CA PRO A 111 -3.97 9.66 -15.00
C PRO A 111 -5.40 9.46 -15.50
N TRP A 112 -6.38 9.62 -14.63
CA TRP A 112 -7.82 9.73 -14.94
C TRP A 112 -8.11 10.68 -16.13
N LYS A 113 -7.16 11.57 -16.48
CA LYS A 113 -7.16 12.37 -17.72
C LYS A 113 -7.11 11.57 -19.02
N ILE A 114 -6.56 10.36 -19.03
CA ILE A 114 -6.50 9.49 -20.21
C ILE A 114 -7.82 8.72 -20.37
N TRP A 115 -8.38 8.19 -19.29
CA TRP A 115 -9.67 7.48 -19.30
C TRP A 115 -10.88 8.38 -19.56
N SER A 116 -10.92 9.60 -19.01
CA SER A 116 -12.01 10.57 -19.29
C SER A 116 -12.07 10.98 -20.77
N LYS A 117 -10.94 10.91 -21.49
CA LYS A 117 -10.91 11.20 -22.94
C LYS A 117 -11.48 10.08 -23.80
N GLU A 118 -11.45 8.84 -23.31
CA GLU A 118 -11.80 7.63 -24.05
C GLU A 118 -13.22 7.13 -23.72
N MET A 119 -13.71 7.39 -22.49
CA MET A 119 -15.04 7.04 -21.99
C MET A 119 -16.06 8.20 -22.08
N LYS A 120 -15.98 9.04 -23.11
CA LYS A 120 -16.96 10.11 -23.37
C LYS A 120 -18.29 9.51 -23.85
N GLY A 121 -19.00 8.81 -22.97
CA GLY A 121 -20.20 8.05 -23.30
C GLY A 121 -21.06 7.57 -22.13
N THR A 122 -20.56 7.51 -20.89
CA THR A 122 -21.35 7.01 -19.75
C THR A 122 -21.08 7.86 -18.49
N GLY A 123 -22.01 8.75 -18.16
CA GLY A 123 -21.82 9.83 -17.18
C GLY A 123 -21.60 9.42 -15.72
N ASP A 124 -21.97 8.19 -15.33
CA ASP A 124 -21.89 7.77 -13.92
C ASP A 124 -20.48 7.41 -13.45
N GLY A 125 -19.59 7.00 -14.37
CA GLY A 125 -18.22 6.57 -14.01
C GLY A 125 -17.27 7.73 -13.71
N GLU A 126 -17.47 8.88 -14.37
CA GLU A 126 -16.61 10.06 -14.19
C GLU A 126 -16.86 10.75 -12.84
N GLU A 127 -18.12 10.86 -12.40
CA GLU A 127 -18.48 11.49 -11.13
C GLU A 127 -17.94 10.69 -9.93
N LYS A 128 -18.07 9.36 -9.95
CA LYS A 128 -17.57 8.48 -8.87
C LYS A 128 -16.06 8.54 -8.72
N SER A 129 -15.32 8.56 -9.82
CA SER A 129 -13.86 8.66 -9.78
C SER A 129 -13.38 10.01 -9.22
N LEU A 130 -14.06 11.11 -9.58
CA LEU A 130 -13.80 12.44 -9.00
C LEU A 130 -14.13 12.52 -7.50
N VAL A 131 -15.20 11.85 -7.07
CA VAL A 131 -15.56 11.73 -5.65
C VAL A 131 -14.47 10.97 -4.89
N TRP A 132 -13.96 9.88 -5.46
CA TRP A 132 -12.88 9.10 -4.84
C TRP A 132 -11.58 9.90 -4.70
N PHE A 133 -11.14 10.55 -5.78
CA PHE A 133 -9.97 11.46 -5.74
C PHE A 133 -10.15 12.57 -4.71
N SER A 134 -11.34 13.16 -4.63
CA SER A 134 -11.64 14.21 -3.65
C SER A 134 -11.65 13.68 -2.20
N ARG A 135 -12.01 12.41 -1.99
CA ARG A 135 -12.00 11.76 -0.68
C ARG A 135 -10.59 11.38 -0.23
N VAL A 136 -9.73 10.92 -1.15
CA VAL A 136 -8.33 10.61 -0.86
C VAL A 136 -7.48 11.88 -0.69
N ALA A 137 -7.68 12.89 -1.54
CA ALA A 137 -6.93 14.15 -1.48
C ALA A 137 -7.49 15.17 -0.47
N GLY A 138 -8.67 14.93 0.10
CA GLY A 138 -9.35 15.81 1.06
C GLY A 138 -9.30 15.35 2.52
N LEU A 139 -8.63 14.22 2.79
CA LEU A 139 -8.28 13.73 4.13
C LEU A 139 -6.86 14.18 4.49
#